data_AF-A0A7K3Y3Y5-F1
#
_entry.id   AF-A0A7K3Y3Y5-F1
#
_cell.length_a   1.000
_cell.length_b   1.000
_cell.length_c   1.000
_cell.angle_alpha   90.00
_cell.angle_beta   90.00
_cell.angle_gamma   90.00
#
_symmetry.space_group_name_H-M   'P 1'
#
loop_
_entity.id
_entity.type
_entity.pdbx_description
1 polymer ?
#
loop_
_entity_poly.entity_id
_entity_poly.type
_entity_poly.pdbx_seq_one_letter_code
_entity_poly.pdbx_strand_id
1 'polypeptide(L)'
;LISYICATNTNIPAVKRRVALMAEQFGRSVDGPFGATYAFPEPEELASVSPADLRDCKLGYRDDYVSCASSFIAECPDWAERIAALPFEEAREALMEFRGVGPKVADCVLLFSFGFFEAFPVDVWIHRIMAKTYLPDIAGRSCIPADYERIRRFAQDYFGEYAGYAQEYLYCMRGAQ
;
A
#
# COMPACT_ATOMS: atom_id res chain seq x y z
N LEU A 1 -4.95 -3.93 0.36
CA LEU A 1 -4.67 -3.17 1.60
C LEU A 1 -3.51 -3.75 2.43
N ILE A 2 -3.66 -4.95 3.02
CA ILE A 2 -2.68 -5.54 3.96
C ILE A 2 -1.24 -5.60 3.41
N SER A 3 -1.05 -5.95 2.14
CA SER A 3 0.28 -5.98 1.50
C SER A 3 1.02 -4.63 1.58
N TYR A 4 0.30 -3.51 1.46
CA TYR A 4 0.90 -2.17 1.55
C TYR A 4 1.08 -1.69 2.99
N ILE A 5 0.22 -2.11 3.93
CA ILE A 5 0.50 -1.96 5.38
C ILE A 5 1.83 -2.64 5.71
N CYS A 6 2.03 -3.88 5.23
CA CYS A 6 3.26 -4.65 5.38
C CYS A 6 4.49 -3.98 4.74
N ALA A 7 4.29 -3.09 3.77
CA ALA A 7 5.33 -2.40 3.00
C ALA A 7 5.80 -1.08 3.63
N THR A 8 5.14 -0.58 4.68
CA THR A 8 5.59 0.61 5.41
C THR A 8 7.01 0.40 5.94
N ASN A 9 7.92 1.36 5.77
CA ASN A 9 9.30 1.34 6.31
C ASN A 9 10.01 -0.04 6.25
N THR A 10 10.08 -0.66 5.06
CA THR A 10 10.68 -1.99 4.89
C THR A 10 11.18 -2.21 3.45
N ASN A 11 11.64 -3.43 3.14
CA ASN A 11 12.11 -3.81 1.81
C ASN A 11 11.23 -4.90 1.18
N ILE A 12 11.27 -4.99 -0.15
CA ILE A 12 10.42 -5.90 -0.95
C ILE A 12 10.55 -7.37 -0.49
N PRO A 13 11.76 -7.94 -0.26
CA PRO A 13 11.88 -9.31 0.24
C PRO A 13 11.14 -9.55 1.56
N ALA A 14 11.21 -8.61 2.51
CA ALA A 14 10.51 -8.72 3.78
C ALA A 14 8.99 -8.66 3.61
N VAL A 15 8.48 -7.80 2.72
CA VAL A 15 7.04 -7.74 2.39
C VAL A 15 6.56 -9.07 1.84
N LYS A 16 7.26 -9.60 0.82
CA LYS A 16 6.91 -10.88 0.19
C LYS A 16 6.85 -12.00 1.22
N ARG A 17 7.84 -12.06 2.11
CA ARG A 17 7.88 -13.06 3.18
C ARG A 17 6.71 -12.94 4.16
N ARG A 18 6.36 -11.74 4.60
CA ARG A 18 5.22 -11.51 5.50
C ARG A 18 3.91 -11.98 4.89
N VAL A 19 3.67 -11.59 3.63
CA VAL A 19 2.46 -11.97 2.89
C VAL A 19 2.40 -13.47 2.68
N ALA A 20 3.52 -14.10 2.31
CA ALA A 20 3.61 -15.56 2.15
C ALA A 20 3.31 -16.29 3.47
N LEU A 21 3.89 -15.86 4.60
CA LEU A 21 3.64 -16.49 5.89
C LEU A 21 2.18 -16.39 6.33
N MET A 22 1.51 -15.25 6.08
CA MET A 22 0.08 -15.11 6.36
C MET A 22 -0.76 -16.07 5.51
N ALA A 23 -0.44 -16.18 4.21
CA ALA A 23 -1.12 -17.13 3.33
C ALA A 23 -0.87 -18.59 3.76
N GLU A 24 0.38 -18.97 4.04
CA GLU A 24 0.74 -20.34 4.44
C GLU A 24 0.10 -20.77 5.77
N GLN A 25 -0.06 -19.85 6.73
CA GLN A 25 -0.57 -20.18 8.07
C GLN A 25 -2.09 -20.07 8.18
N PHE A 26 -2.70 -19.08 7.53
CA PHE A 26 -4.11 -18.73 7.72
C PHE A 26 -4.92 -18.74 6.42
N GLY A 27 -4.27 -19.01 5.29
CA GLY A 27 -4.91 -19.09 3.99
C GLY A 27 -5.50 -20.46 3.72
N ARG A 28 -6.58 -20.51 2.94
CA ARG A 28 -7.10 -21.78 2.45
C ARG A 28 -6.14 -22.42 1.44
N SER A 29 -6.01 -23.75 1.51
CA SER A 29 -5.27 -24.52 0.51
C SER A 29 -5.95 -24.42 -0.85
N VAL A 30 -5.17 -24.25 -1.90
CA VAL A 30 -5.59 -24.19 -3.30
C VAL A 30 -4.72 -25.16 -4.09
N ASP A 31 -5.33 -26.15 -4.72
CA ASP A 31 -4.61 -27.10 -5.56
C ASP A 31 -4.21 -26.43 -6.88
N GLY A 32 -2.93 -26.56 -7.22
CA GLY A 32 -2.36 -26.06 -8.47
C GLY A 32 -1.59 -27.14 -9.23
N PRO A 33 -1.25 -26.87 -10.51
CA PRO A 33 -0.49 -27.81 -11.36
C PRO A 33 0.92 -28.12 -10.83
N PHE A 34 1.41 -27.39 -9.82
CA PHE A 34 2.72 -27.56 -9.20
C PHE A 34 2.63 -27.99 -7.72
N GLY A 35 1.45 -28.42 -7.26
CA GLY A 35 1.16 -28.77 -5.86
C GLY A 35 0.21 -27.80 -5.18
N ALA A 36 -0.11 -28.09 -3.92
CA ALA A 36 -0.94 -27.21 -3.09
C ALA A 36 -0.21 -25.89 -2.80
N THR A 37 -0.92 -24.78 -2.98
CA THR A 37 -0.52 -23.43 -2.55
C THR A 37 -1.59 -22.87 -1.61
N TYR A 38 -1.42 -21.63 -1.14
CA TYR A 38 -2.37 -21.01 -0.22
C TYR A 38 -2.86 -19.69 -0.77
N ALA A 39 -4.18 -19.49 -0.73
CA ALA A 39 -4.76 -18.18 -1.01
C ALA A 39 -4.40 -17.21 0.12
N PHE A 40 -4.47 -15.91 -0.16
CA PHE A 40 -4.42 -14.94 0.93
C PHE A 40 -5.64 -15.14 1.85
N PRO A 41 -5.49 -15.02 3.19
CA PRO A 41 -6.59 -15.25 4.11
C PRO A 41 -7.75 -14.25 3.90
N GLU A 42 -8.97 -14.72 4.13
CA GLU A 42 -10.13 -13.82 4.20
C GLU A 42 -10.05 -12.92 5.45
N PRO A 43 -10.73 -11.76 5.46
CA PRO A 43 -10.68 -10.83 6.58
C PRO A 43 -11.11 -11.45 7.91
N GLU A 44 -12.14 -12.29 7.92
CA GLU A 44 -12.67 -12.96 9.12
C GLU A 44 -11.64 -13.91 9.74
N GLU A 45 -10.89 -14.63 8.89
CA GLU A 45 -9.82 -15.52 9.34
C GLU A 45 -8.75 -14.71 10.07
N LEU A 46 -8.22 -13.66 9.44
CA LEU A 46 -7.19 -12.80 10.06
C LEU A 46 -7.70 -12.05 11.29
N ALA A 47 -8.97 -11.65 11.33
CA ALA A 47 -9.58 -11.00 12.48
C ALA A 47 -9.67 -11.92 13.70
N SER A 48 -9.76 -13.24 13.47
CA SER A 48 -9.82 -14.25 14.54
C SER A 48 -8.45 -14.70 15.06
N VAL A 49 -7.36 -14.40 14.32
CA VAL A 49 -6.00 -14.83 14.70
C VAL A 49 -5.54 -14.08 15.96
N SER A 50 -4.96 -14.83 16.90
CA SER A 50 -4.42 -14.23 18.12
C SER A 50 -3.20 -13.34 17.81
N PRO A 51 -2.95 -12.26 18.59
CA PRO A 51 -1.74 -11.46 18.44
C PRO A 51 -0.44 -12.25 18.66
N ALA A 52 -0.49 -13.42 19.30
CA ALA A 52 0.68 -14.30 19.42
C ALA A 52 0.99 -14.98 18.09
N ASP A 53 -0.01 -15.54 17.42
CA ASP A 53 0.16 -16.28 16.17
C ASP A 53 0.48 -15.34 14.99
N LEU A 54 -0.12 -14.14 14.96
CA LEU A 54 0.22 -13.09 13.97
C LEU A 54 1.70 -12.67 14.03
N ARG A 55 2.37 -12.80 15.18
CA ARG A 55 3.80 -12.48 15.31
C ARG A 55 4.69 -13.45 14.55
N ASP A 56 4.23 -14.68 14.30
CA ASP A 56 4.97 -15.65 13.51
C ASP A 56 5.06 -15.29 12.03
N CYS A 57 4.14 -14.44 11.55
CA CYS A 57 4.19 -13.84 10.21
C CYS A 57 5.23 -12.71 10.06
N LYS A 58 6.01 -12.40 11.11
CA LYS A 58 7.11 -11.42 11.09
C LYS A 58 6.67 -10.00 10.67
N LEU A 59 5.46 -9.62 11.08
CA LEU A 59 4.87 -8.30 10.82
C LEU A 59 5.57 -7.17 11.58
N GLY A 60 6.19 -7.49 12.72
CA GLY A 60 6.73 -6.49 13.65
C GLY A 60 5.58 -5.67 14.25
N TYR A 61 5.76 -4.36 14.40
CA TYR A 61 4.73 -3.44 14.92
C TYR A 61 3.44 -3.34 14.08
N ARG A 62 3.38 -4.02 12.93
CA ARG A 62 2.25 -3.97 11.99
C ARG A 62 1.21 -5.05 12.28
N ASP A 63 1.48 -5.95 13.23
CA ASP A 63 0.53 -6.97 13.67
C ASP A 63 -0.80 -6.33 14.12
N ASP A 64 -0.73 -5.30 14.95
CA ASP A 64 -1.89 -4.49 15.38
C ASP A 64 -2.63 -3.87 14.19
N TYR A 65 -1.89 -3.38 13.18
CA TYR A 65 -2.49 -2.72 12.01
C TYR A 65 -3.24 -3.71 11.13
N VAL A 66 -2.66 -4.89 10.93
CA VAL A 66 -3.28 -5.98 10.18
C VAL A 66 -4.51 -6.50 10.91
N SER A 67 -4.42 -6.69 12.23
CA SER A 67 -5.55 -7.12 13.06
C SER A 67 -6.71 -6.12 13.00
N CYS A 68 -6.46 -4.84 13.30
CA CYS A 68 -7.50 -3.80 13.25
C CYS A 68 -8.14 -3.67 11.86
N ALA A 69 -7.34 -3.68 10.79
CA ALA A 69 -7.87 -3.60 9.43
C ALA A 69 -8.73 -4.82 9.08
N SER A 70 -8.31 -6.02 9.49
CA SER A 70 -9.05 -7.25 9.21
C SER A 70 -10.38 -7.29 9.98
N SER A 71 -10.39 -6.90 11.26
CA SER A 71 -11.62 -6.80 12.05
C SER A 71 -12.62 -5.80 11.47
N PHE A 72 -12.16 -4.60 11.10
CA PHE A 72 -13.03 -3.60 10.47
C PHE A 72 -13.66 -4.13 9.18
N ILE A 73 -12.86 -4.76 8.31
CA ILE A 73 -13.35 -5.28 7.03
C ILE A 73 -14.32 -6.44 7.23
N ALA A 74 -14.06 -7.33 8.19
CA ALA A 74 -14.99 -8.42 8.53
C ALA A 74 -16.35 -7.90 9.02
N GLU A 75 -16.38 -6.77 9.73
CA GLU A 75 -17.61 -6.12 10.20
C GLU A 75 -18.31 -5.27 9.12
N CYS A 76 -17.56 -4.79 8.13
CA CYS A 76 -18.02 -3.91 7.05
C CYS A 76 -17.65 -4.51 5.68
N PRO A 77 -18.33 -5.58 5.24
CA PRO A 77 -17.96 -6.30 4.01
C PRO A 77 -18.07 -5.44 2.74
N ASP A 78 -18.90 -4.38 2.76
CA ASP A 78 -19.10 -3.44 1.65
C ASP A 78 -18.12 -2.25 1.68
N TRP A 79 -17.09 -2.27 2.53
CA TRP A 79 -16.14 -1.16 2.67
C TRP A 79 -15.46 -0.81 1.34
N ALA A 80 -15.10 -1.81 0.54
CA ALA A 80 -14.36 -1.60 -0.70
C ALA A 80 -15.24 -0.90 -1.74
N GLU A 81 -16.50 -1.32 -1.87
CA GLU A 81 -17.49 -0.69 -2.74
C GLU A 81 -17.72 0.77 -2.34
N ARG A 82 -17.77 1.06 -1.03
CA ARG A 82 -17.86 2.43 -0.53
C ARG A 82 -16.64 3.26 -0.93
N ILE A 83 -15.42 2.75 -0.77
CA ILE A 83 -14.20 3.44 -1.20
C ILE A 83 -14.21 3.69 -2.71
N ALA A 84 -14.61 2.70 -3.51
CA ALA A 84 -14.64 2.81 -4.98
C ALA A 84 -15.65 3.84 -5.49
N ALA A 85 -16.71 4.12 -4.73
CA ALA A 85 -17.74 5.09 -5.08
C ALA A 85 -17.39 6.55 -4.71
N LEU A 86 -16.34 6.76 -3.92
CA LEU A 86 -15.91 8.10 -3.48
C LEU A 86 -15.04 8.80 -4.53
N PRO A 87 -15.08 10.14 -4.60
CA PRO A 87 -14.06 10.92 -5.30
C PRO A 87 -12.66 10.64 -4.74
N PHE A 88 -11.62 10.78 -5.56
CA PHE A 88 -10.23 10.40 -5.21
C PHE A 88 -9.76 10.90 -3.84
N GLU A 89 -9.93 12.19 -3.53
CA GLU A 89 -9.45 12.75 -2.25
C GLU A 89 -10.24 12.21 -1.06
N GLU A 90 -11.55 12.00 -1.19
CA GLU A 90 -12.39 11.40 -0.14
C GLU A 90 -12.06 9.92 0.07
N ALA A 91 -11.85 9.17 -1.01
CA ALA A 91 -11.42 7.77 -0.97
C ALA A 91 -10.06 7.64 -0.26
N ARG A 92 -9.16 8.59 -0.50
CA ARG A 92 -7.84 8.67 0.11
C ARG A 92 -7.90 8.97 1.60
N GLU A 93 -8.72 9.94 2.00
CA GLU A 93 -8.97 10.26 3.40
C GLU A 93 -9.57 9.06 4.15
N ALA A 94 -10.58 8.41 3.57
CA ALA A 94 -11.21 7.22 4.15
C ALA A 94 -10.21 6.06 4.33
N LEU A 95 -9.32 5.81 3.36
CA LEU A 95 -8.27 4.80 3.53
C LEU A 95 -7.28 5.17 4.64
N MET A 96 -7.01 6.45 4.87
CA MET A 96 -6.10 6.92 5.92
C MET A 96 -6.69 6.79 7.33
N GLU A 97 -7.98 6.48 7.48
CA GLU A 97 -8.57 6.12 8.77
C GLU A 97 -8.09 4.76 9.29
N PHE A 98 -7.66 3.86 8.38
CA PHE A 98 -7.07 2.59 8.78
C PHE A 98 -5.73 2.81 9.49
N ARG A 99 -5.59 2.18 10.66
CA ARG A 99 -4.35 2.28 11.44
C ARG A 99 -3.15 1.80 10.63
N GLY A 100 -2.11 2.63 10.57
CA GLY A 100 -0.89 2.34 9.81
C GLY A 100 -0.96 2.68 8.32
N VAL A 101 -2.08 3.22 7.84
CA VAL A 101 -2.23 3.74 6.48
C VAL A 101 -1.96 5.24 6.46
N GLY A 102 -0.79 5.61 5.97
CA GLY A 102 -0.46 7.00 5.66
C GLY A 102 -0.67 7.33 4.17
N PRO A 103 -0.38 8.57 3.76
CA PRO A 103 -0.47 9.06 2.37
C PRO A 103 0.00 8.07 1.31
N LYS A 104 1.22 7.54 1.47
CA LYS A 104 1.84 6.59 0.54
C LYS A 104 1.06 5.30 0.41
N VAL A 105 0.58 4.76 1.53
CA VAL A 105 -0.15 3.48 1.55
C VAL A 105 -1.53 3.67 0.92
N ALA A 106 -2.22 4.76 1.25
CA ALA A 106 -3.50 5.11 0.65
C ALA A 106 -3.37 5.26 -0.87
N ASP A 107 -2.42 6.08 -1.35
CA ASP A 107 -2.20 6.28 -2.78
C ASP A 107 -1.85 4.97 -3.50
N CYS A 108 -1.04 4.09 -2.89
CA CYS A 108 -0.77 2.77 -3.48
C CYS A 108 -2.04 1.92 -3.57
N VAL A 109 -2.85 1.88 -2.52
CA VAL A 109 -4.08 1.07 -2.51
C VAL A 109 -5.07 1.59 -3.54
N LEU A 110 -5.24 2.91 -3.66
CA LEU A 110 -6.09 3.53 -4.67
C LEU A 110 -5.64 3.21 -6.09
N LEU A 111 -4.34 3.34 -6.37
CA LEU A 111 -3.78 3.06 -7.68
C LEU A 111 -3.93 1.58 -8.08
N PHE A 112 -3.50 0.68 -7.20
CA PHE A 112 -3.32 -0.74 -7.56
C PHE A 112 -4.55 -1.62 -7.28
N SER A 113 -5.53 -1.14 -6.52
CA SER A 113 -6.71 -1.93 -6.15
C SER A 113 -8.03 -1.29 -6.54
N PHE A 114 -8.09 0.04 -6.67
CA PHE A 114 -9.33 0.76 -6.97
C PHE A 114 -9.33 1.47 -8.33
N GLY A 115 -8.20 1.50 -9.05
CA GLY A 115 -8.14 2.05 -10.41
C GLY A 115 -8.14 3.58 -10.49
N PHE A 116 -7.81 4.27 -9.40
CA PHE A 116 -7.58 5.72 -9.42
C PHE A 116 -6.22 6.02 -10.02
N PHE A 117 -6.17 6.16 -11.35
CA PHE A 117 -4.93 6.36 -12.09
C PHE A 117 -4.30 7.74 -11.84
N GLU A 118 -5.04 8.69 -11.28
CA GLU A 118 -4.55 9.98 -10.81
C GLU A 118 -3.75 9.89 -9.49
N ALA A 119 -3.75 8.73 -8.83
CA ALA A 119 -2.97 8.51 -7.61
C ALA A 119 -1.46 8.54 -7.91
N PHE A 120 -0.67 9.20 -7.05
CA PHE A 120 0.78 9.29 -7.22
C PHE A 120 1.53 8.96 -5.92
N PRO A 121 1.75 7.67 -5.62
CA PRO A 121 2.46 7.25 -4.41
C PRO A 121 3.91 7.75 -4.38
N VAL A 122 4.28 8.51 -3.35
CA VAL A 122 5.65 9.06 -3.20
C VAL A 122 6.43 8.30 -2.14
N ASP A 123 7.28 7.38 -2.57
CA ASP A 123 8.29 6.77 -1.69
C ASP A 123 9.63 7.51 -1.76
N VAL A 124 10.66 6.97 -1.10
CA VAL A 124 11.99 7.60 -1.08
C VAL A 124 12.65 7.66 -2.47
N TRP A 125 12.32 6.75 -3.39
CA TRP A 125 12.87 6.74 -4.74
C TRP A 125 12.13 7.74 -5.62
N ILE A 126 10.80 7.75 -5.58
CA ILE A 126 9.99 8.73 -6.29
C ILE A 126 10.32 10.15 -5.81
N HIS A 127 10.46 10.37 -4.50
CA HIS A 127 10.91 11.66 -3.98
C HIS A 127 12.24 12.12 -4.60
N ARG A 128 13.24 11.23 -4.66
CA ARG A 128 14.56 11.54 -5.25
C ARG A 128 14.45 11.88 -6.73
N ILE A 129 13.67 11.10 -7.49
CA ILE A 129 13.48 11.32 -8.93
C ILE A 129 12.76 12.65 -9.16
N MET A 130 11.66 12.89 -8.45
CA MET A 130 10.88 14.12 -8.57
C MET A 130 11.69 15.35 -8.17
N ALA A 131 12.46 15.26 -7.08
CA ALA A 131 13.35 16.33 -6.66
C ALA A 131 14.45 16.61 -7.71
N LYS A 132 15.03 15.58 -8.33
CA LYS A 132 16.09 15.77 -9.33
C LYS A 132 15.56 16.35 -10.66
N THR A 133 14.39 15.88 -11.10
CA THR A 133 13.91 16.14 -12.46
C THR A 133 12.94 17.32 -12.55
N TYR A 134 12.10 17.51 -11.54
CA TYR A 134 10.96 18.44 -11.62
C TYR A 134 10.98 19.51 -10.52
N LEU A 135 11.47 19.19 -9.32
CA LEU A 135 11.40 20.04 -8.12
C LEU A 135 12.77 20.15 -7.42
N PRO A 136 13.78 20.80 -8.03
CA PRO A 136 15.15 20.83 -7.52
C PRO A 136 15.30 21.48 -6.13
N ASP A 137 14.35 22.30 -5.70
CA ASP A 137 14.39 22.99 -4.42
C ASP A 137 14.09 22.07 -3.21
N ILE A 138 13.56 20.86 -3.44
CA ILE A 138 13.39 19.83 -2.40
C ILE A 138 14.46 18.74 -2.44
N ALA A 139 15.48 18.89 -3.29
CA ALA A 139 16.59 17.95 -3.40
C ALA A 139 17.50 17.93 -2.16
N GLY A 140 18.20 16.81 -1.95
CA GLY A 140 19.23 16.68 -0.92
C GLY A 140 18.74 16.52 0.52
N ARG A 141 17.42 16.52 0.76
CA ARG A 141 16.81 16.29 2.08
C ARG A 141 15.81 15.14 2.07
N SER A 142 15.43 14.66 3.25
CA SER A 142 14.35 13.70 3.42
C SER A 142 13.00 14.34 3.09
N CYS A 143 12.13 13.56 2.46
CA CYS A 143 10.75 13.98 2.16
C CYS A 143 10.00 14.27 3.46
N ILE A 144 9.55 15.50 3.65
CA ILE A 144 8.59 15.85 4.71
C ILE A 144 7.15 15.74 4.17
N PRO A 145 6.11 15.74 5.03
CA PRO A 145 4.72 15.65 4.57
C PRO A 145 4.33 16.73 3.55
N ALA A 146 4.83 17.95 3.70
CA ALA A 146 4.59 19.02 2.73
C ALA A 146 5.23 18.74 1.36
N ASP A 147 6.39 18.09 1.31
CA ASP A 147 7.04 17.70 0.06
C ASP A 147 6.24 16.58 -0.63
N TYR A 148 5.73 15.61 0.14
CA TYR A 148 4.85 14.56 -0.37
C TYR A 148 3.65 15.16 -1.09
N GLU A 149 2.96 16.07 -0.41
CA GLU A 149 1.76 16.74 -0.93
C GLU A 149 2.07 17.54 -2.20
N ARG A 150 3.18 18.29 -2.18
CA ARG A 150 3.61 19.08 -3.33
C ARG A 150 3.97 18.21 -4.53
N ILE A 151 4.68 17.10 -4.32
CA ILE A 151 5.02 16.16 -5.40
C ILE A 151 3.75 15.55 -5.98
N ARG A 152 2.82 15.09 -5.15
CA ARG A 152 1.57 14.46 -5.61
C ARG A 152 0.77 15.44 -6.47
N ARG A 153 0.54 16.66 -5.99
CA ARG A 153 -0.20 17.69 -6.73
C ARG A 153 0.48 18.06 -8.04
N PHE A 154 1.80 18.29 -8.00
CA PHE A 154 2.57 18.55 -9.21
C PHE A 154 2.40 17.42 -10.23
N ALA A 155 2.50 16.16 -9.79
CA ALA A 155 2.36 15.01 -10.66
C ALA A 155 0.95 14.89 -11.24
N GLN A 156 -0.09 15.17 -10.44
CA GLN A 156 -1.48 15.20 -10.91
C GLN A 156 -1.71 16.31 -11.93
N ASP A 157 -1.18 17.51 -11.70
CA ASP A 157 -1.30 18.63 -12.64
C ASP A 157 -0.52 18.38 -13.94
N TYR A 158 0.66 17.74 -13.83
CA TYR A 158 1.59 17.56 -14.96
C TYR A 158 1.29 16.32 -15.81
N PHE A 159 1.00 15.19 -15.16
CA PHE A 159 0.70 13.91 -15.83
C PHE A 159 -0.81 13.65 -15.98
N GLY A 160 -1.66 14.45 -15.33
CA GLY A 160 -3.11 14.33 -15.41
C GLY A 160 -3.63 13.02 -14.83
N GLU A 161 -4.67 12.49 -15.49
CA GLU A 161 -5.32 11.21 -15.17
C GLU A 161 -4.34 10.03 -15.12
N TYR A 162 -3.18 10.11 -15.79
CA TYR A 162 -2.22 9.01 -15.88
C TYR A 162 -1.01 9.18 -14.95
N ALA A 163 -1.12 10.00 -13.90
CA ALA A 163 -0.05 10.22 -12.94
C ALA A 163 0.49 8.90 -12.35
N GLY A 164 -0.37 7.95 -12.01
CA GLY A 164 0.02 6.64 -11.49
C GLY A 164 0.82 5.79 -12.49
N TYR A 165 0.49 5.85 -13.78
CA TYR A 165 1.31 5.21 -14.81
C TYR A 165 2.69 5.85 -14.90
N ALA A 166 2.76 7.18 -14.92
CA ALA A 166 4.03 7.90 -14.90
C ALA A 166 4.85 7.53 -13.66
N GLN A 167 4.23 7.45 -12.49
CA GLN A 167 4.87 7.03 -11.23
C GLN A 167 5.54 5.67 -11.37
N GLU A 168 4.87 4.69 -11.99
CA GLU A 168 5.42 3.34 -12.16
C GLU A 168 6.61 3.32 -13.14
N TYR A 169 6.54 4.07 -14.25
CA TYR A 169 7.68 4.22 -15.16
C TYR A 169 8.88 4.88 -14.47
N LEU A 170 8.64 5.95 -13.70
CA LEU A 170 9.68 6.60 -12.91
C LEU A 170 10.26 5.62 -11.88
N TYR A 171 9.42 4.84 -11.20
CA TYR A 171 9.88 3.83 -10.24
C TYR A 171 10.74 2.74 -10.88
N CYS A 172 10.38 2.27 -12.08
CA CYS A 172 11.18 1.32 -12.85
C CYS A 172 12.58 1.87 -13.17
N MET A 173 12.70 3.18 -13.41
CA MET A 173 13.96 3.84 -13.72
C MET A 173 14.84 4.13 -12.49
N ARG A 174 14.40 3.82 -11.26
CA ARG A 174 15.12 4.16 -10.02
C ARG A 174 16.57 3.66 -9.93
N GLY A 175 16.92 2.60 -10.65
CA GLY A 175 18.27 2.03 -10.69
C GLY A 175 19.18 2.56 -11.79
N ALA A 176 18.65 3.38 -12.71
CA ALA A 176 19.39 3.96 -13.83
C ALA A 176 19.96 5.36 -13.50
N GLN A 177 19.93 5.77 -12.23
CA GLN A 177 20.22 7.13 -11.79
C GLN A 177 21.39 7.24 -10.81
#